data_AF-A0A9C7VLN3-F1
#
_entry.id   AF-A0A9C7VLN3-F1
#
_cell.length_a   1.000
_cell.length_b   1.000
_cell.length_c   1.000
_cell.angle_alpha   90.00
_cell.angle_beta   90.00
_cell.angle_gamma   90.00
#
_symmetry.space_group_name_H-M   'P 1'
#
loop_
_entity.id
_entity.type
_entity.pdbx_description
1 polymer ?
#
loop_
_entity_poly.entity_id
_entity_poly.type
_entity_poly.pdbx_seq_one_letter_code
_entity_poly.pdbx_strand_id
1 'polypeptide(L)'
;MKIGVLALQGDFREHLEILHSIGVNPVAVKSKEALDIVDGLIIPGGESTTIGKIMKEMGLFDDLKKKIEDGLPVFGTCAGMIVLAKNISGFPDQVRLEAIDITVERNSYG
;
A
#
# COMPACT_ATOMS: atom_id res chain seq x y z
N MET A 1 -8.16 -16.43 -6.15
CA MET A 1 -7.20 -15.36 -5.83
C MET A 1 -7.96 -14.05 -5.75
N LYS A 2 -8.02 -13.42 -4.58
CA LYS A 2 -8.63 -12.12 -4.32
C LYS A 2 -7.52 -11.08 -4.21
N ILE A 3 -7.45 -10.16 -5.16
CA ILE A 3 -6.49 -9.06 -5.14
C ILE A 3 -7.14 -7.85 -4.46
N GLY A 4 -6.54 -7.38 -3.38
CA GLY A 4 -6.92 -6.13 -2.74
C GLY A 4 -6.24 -4.93 -3.39
N VAL A 5 -6.90 -3.77 -3.36
CA VAL A 5 -6.26 -2.46 -3.59
C VAL A 5 -6.52 -1.59 -2.37
N LEU A 6 -5.46 -1.07 -1.74
CA LEU A 6 -5.59 -0.16 -0.61
C LEU A 6 -6.31 1.12 -1.05
N ALA A 7 -7.53 1.32 -0.55
CA ALA A 7 -8.44 2.37 -1.03
C ALA A 7 -8.68 3.46 0.03
N LEU A 8 -7.60 3.84 0.74
CA LEU A 8 -7.61 4.87 1.78
C LEU A 8 -7.39 6.27 1.20
N GLN A 9 -6.43 6.41 0.30
CA GLN A 9 -6.09 7.61 -0.45
C GLN A 9 -5.36 7.19 -1.73
N GLY A 10 -5.41 8.05 -2.76
CA GLY A 10 -4.63 7.88 -3.98
C GLY A 10 -5.43 7.33 -5.15
N ASP A 11 -4.71 6.93 -6.19
CA ASP A 11 -5.25 6.54 -7.51
C ASP A 11 -5.66 5.05 -7.51
N PHE A 12 -6.48 4.66 -6.53
CA PHE A 12 -6.93 3.27 -6.37
C PHE A 12 -7.97 2.88 -7.44
N ARG A 13 -8.73 3.84 -7.99
CA ARG A 13 -9.80 3.56 -8.96
C ARG A 13 -9.22 2.98 -10.24
N GLU A 14 -8.12 3.53 -10.72
CA GLU A 14 -7.39 3.13 -11.91
C GLU A 14 -6.88 1.68 -11.76
N HIS A 15 -6.36 1.31 -10.59
CA HIS A 15 -5.97 -0.07 -10.27
C HIS A 15 -7.17 -1.02 -10.26
N LEU A 16 -8.30 -0.62 -9.66
CA LEU A 16 -9.52 -1.43 -9.66
C LEU A 16 -10.05 -1.66 -11.08
N GLU A 17 -10.09 -0.61 -11.90
CA GLU A 17 -10.52 -0.66 -13.31
C GLU A 17 -9.62 -1.56 -14.15
N ILE A 18 -8.30 -1.46 -14.01
CA ILE A 18 -7.35 -2.33 -14.71
C ILE A 18 -7.56 -3.79 -14.31
N LEU A 19 -7.69 -4.08 -13.01
CA LEU A 19 -7.95 -5.44 -12.52
C LEU A 19 -9.26 -6.00 -13.09
N HIS A 20 -10.33 -5.21 -13.13
CA HIS A 20 -11.58 -5.59 -13.79
C HIS A 20 -11.39 -5.86 -15.29
N SER A 21 -10.62 -5.02 -15.99
CA SER A 21 -10.39 -5.16 -17.44
C SER A 21 -9.67 -6.47 -17.81
N ILE A 22 -8.88 -7.04 -16.90
CA ILE A 22 -8.18 -8.32 -17.06
C ILE A 22 -8.92 -9.50 -16.43
N GLY A 23 -10.19 -9.33 -16.05
CA GLY A 23 -11.05 -10.39 -15.54
C GLY A 23 -10.86 -10.73 -14.05
N VAL A 24 -10.15 -9.89 -13.29
CA VAL A 24 -10.04 -10.01 -11.83
C VAL A 24 -11.17 -9.23 -11.17
N ASN A 25 -11.76 -9.77 -10.09
CA ASN A 25 -12.71 -9.03 -9.25
C ASN A 25 -11.99 -8.53 -7.99
N PRO A 26 -11.46 -7.30 -7.97
CA PRO A 26 -10.67 -6.80 -6.86
C PRO A 26 -11.50 -6.40 -5.65
N VAL A 27 -10.85 -6.33 -4.49
CA VAL A 27 -11.43 -5.83 -3.24
C VAL A 27 -10.85 -4.44 -2.96
N ALA A 28 -11.70 -3.42 -2.82
CA ALA A 28 -11.27 -2.13 -2.29
C ALA A 28 -11.04 -2.26 -0.77
N VAL A 29 -9.78 -2.27 -0.34
CA VAL A 29 -9.40 -2.49 1.05
C VAL A 29 -9.45 -1.17 1.80
N LYS A 30 -10.46 -1.03 2.67
CA LYS A 30 -10.68 0.12 3.54
C LYS A 30 -10.84 -0.26 5.02
N SER A 31 -10.80 -1.55 5.34
CA SER A 31 -11.01 -2.07 6.68
C SER A 31 -10.23 -3.37 6.88
N LYS A 32 -10.17 -3.82 8.14
CA LYS A 32 -9.46 -5.04 8.52
C LYS A 32 -10.11 -6.26 7.89
N GLU A 33 -11.44 -6.29 7.88
CA GLU A 33 -12.24 -7.37 7.31
C GLU A 33 -11.99 -7.49 5.81
N ALA A 34 -11.84 -6.37 5.10
CA ALA A 34 -11.48 -6.37 3.69
C ALA A 34 -10.03 -6.85 3.47
N LEU A 35 -9.12 -6.49 4.36
CA LEU A 35 -7.72 -6.95 4.33
C LEU A 35 -7.59 -8.45 4.66
N ASP A 36 -8.50 -9.00 5.47
CA ASP A 36 -8.44 -10.40 5.89
C ASP A 36 -8.79 -11.40 4.79
N ILE A 37 -9.49 -10.95 3.75
CA ILE A 37 -9.97 -11.82 2.68
C ILE A 37 -9.11 -11.78 1.41
N VAL A 38 -8.02 -11.00 1.38
CA VAL A 38 -7.20 -10.85 0.17
C VAL A 38 -5.99 -11.78 0.18
N ASP A 39 -5.67 -12.33 -0.99
CA ASP A 39 -4.52 -13.20 -1.23
C ASP A 39 -3.28 -12.39 -1.67
N GLY A 40 -3.45 -11.10 -1.98
CA GLY A 40 -2.40 -10.16 -2.33
C GLY A 40 -2.94 -8.72 -2.32
N LEU A 41 -2.06 -7.74 -2.17
CA LEU A 41 -2.45 -6.33 -2.03
C LEU A 41 -1.68 -5.42 -2.97
N ILE A 42 -2.37 -4.46 -3.59
CA ILE A 42 -1.76 -3.33 -4.28
C ILE A 42 -1.86 -2.10 -3.38
N ILE A 43 -0.74 -1.38 -3.22
CA ILE A 43 -0.73 -0.03 -2.65
C ILE A 43 -0.55 0.95 -3.81
N PRO A 44 -1.55 1.80 -4.09
CA PRO A 44 -1.56 2.65 -5.29
C PRO A 44 -0.59 3.84 -5.18
N GLY A 45 -0.48 4.59 -6.27
CA GLY A 45 0.08 5.94 -6.26
C GLY A 45 -0.79 6.92 -5.46
N GLY A 46 -0.27 8.12 -5.19
CA GLY A 46 -0.93 9.12 -4.35
C GLY A 46 0.08 9.92 -3.54
N GLU A 47 -0.26 10.26 -2.30
CA GLU A 47 0.63 10.97 -1.39
C GLU A 47 1.05 10.05 -0.23
N SER A 48 2.31 9.62 -0.24
CA SER A 48 2.83 8.60 0.66
C SER A 48 2.71 8.93 2.15
N THR A 49 2.88 10.21 2.54
CA THR A 49 2.78 10.63 3.94
C THR A 49 1.33 10.50 4.43
N THR A 50 0.38 10.85 3.57
CA THR A 50 -1.06 10.79 3.82
C THR A 50 -1.54 9.35 3.89
N ILE A 51 -1.12 8.49 2.95
CA ILE A 51 -1.43 7.05 2.97
C ILE A 51 -0.98 6.43 4.30
N GLY A 52 0.28 6.67 4.70
CA GLY A 52 0.82 6.15 5.96
C GLY A 52 0.06 6.66 7.18
N LYS A 53 -0.29 7.95 7.22
CA LYS A 53 -1.04 8.56 8.32
C LYS A 53 -2.46 7.98 8.45
N ILE A 54 -3.24 7.95 7.36
CA ILE A 54 -4.62 7.43 7.36
C ILE A 54 -4.63 5.94 7.74
N MET A 55 -3.66 5.17 7.25
CA MET A 55 -3.52 3.75 7.59
C MET A 55 -3.32 3.51 9.09
N LYS A 56 -2.57 4.38 9.79
CA LYS A 56 -2.46 4.35 11.26
C LYS A 56 -3.76 4.78 11.95
N GLU A 57 -4.36 5.89 11.51
CA GLU A 57 -5.61 6.41 12.09
C GLU A 57 -6.77 5.41 12.00
N MET A 58 -6.78 4.58 10.94
CA MET A 58 -7.77 3.53 10.72
C MET A 58 -7.43 2.21 11.41
N GLY A 59 -6.32 2.12 12.14
CA GLY A 59 -5.89 0.90 12.82
C GLY A 59 -5.49 -0.24 11.87
N LEU A 60 -5.19 0.05 10.60
CA LEU A 60 -4.83 -0.95 9.59
C LEU A 60 -3.33 -1.21 9.51
N PHE A 61 -2.51 -0.30 10.04
CA PHE A 61 -1.06 -0.33 9.89
C PHE A 61 -0.44 -1.62 10.45
N ASP A 62 -0.73 -1.96 11.70
CA ASP A 62 -0.10 -3.11 12.36
C ASP A 62 -0.59 -4.45 11.76
N ASP A 63 -1.87 -4.54 11.41
CA ASP A 63 -2.45 -5.71 10.74
C ASP A 63 -1.83 -5.93 9.36
N LEU A 64 -1.66 -4.87 8.57
CA LEU A 64 -1.02 -4.96 7.26
C LEU A 64 0.46 -5.31 7.39
N LYS A 65 1.20 -4.64 8.30
CA LYS A 65 2.61 -4.93 8.52
C LYS A 65 2.82 -6.40 8.88
N LYS A 66 2.04 -6.90 9.83
CA LYS A 66 2.07 -8.32 10.23
C LYS A 66 1.77 -9.26 9.07
N LYS A 67 0.72 -9.00 8.28
CA LYS A 67 0.37 -9.84 7.12
C LYS A 67 1.50 -9.90 6.09
N ILE A 68 2.20 -8.79 5.86
CA ILE A 68 3.36 -8.75 4.97
C ILE A 68 4.50 -9.60 5.52
N GLU A 69 4.80 -9.47 6.82
CA GLU A 69 5.79 -10.31 7.51
C GLU A 69 5.43 -11.80 7.46
N ASP A 70 4.13 -12.12 7.52
CA ASP A 70 3.57 -13.48 7.38
C ASP A 70 3.49 -13.97 5.92
N GLY A 71 3.93 -13.17 4.93
CA GLY A 71 4.10 -13.57 3.53
C GLY A 71 3.02 -13.10 2.55
N LEU A 72 2.16 -12.13 2.92
CA LEU A 72 1.22 -11.51 1.98
C LEU A 72 1.98 -10.82 0.83
N PRO A 73 1.76 -11.20 -0.44
CA PRO A 73 2.37 -10.52 -1.58
C PRO A 73 1.81 -9.10 -1.71
N VAL A 74 2.71 -8.10 -1.79
CA VAL A 74 2.32 -6.70 -1.95
C VAL A 74 3.02 -6.04 -3.12
N PHE A 75 2.26 -5.30 -3.93
CA PHE A 75 2.75 -4.50 -5.03
C PHE A 75 2.52 -3.01 -4.76
N GLY A 76 3.60 -2.27 -4.49
CA GLY A 76 3.56 -0.83 -4.30
C GLY A 76 3.90 -0.07 -5.58
N THR A 77 3.04 0.85 -6.00
CA THR A 77 3.27 1.72 -7.17
C THR A 77 3.47 3.18 -6.73
N CYS A 78 4.52 3.84 -7.21
CA CYS A 78 4.84 5.24 -6.87
C CYS A 78 4.83 5.48 -5.34
N ALA A 79 3.81 6.17 -4.80
CA ALA A 79 3.64 6.36 -3.36
C ALA A 79 3.60 5.04 -2.57
N GLY A 80 3.01 3.99 -3.13
CA GLY A 80 3.01 2.66 -2.53
C GLY A 80 4.41 2.07 -2.37
N MET A 81 5.33 2.32 -3.32
CA MET A 81 6.74 1.91 -3.17
C MET A 81 7.38 2.65 -1.99
N ILE A 82 7.11 3.96 -1.85
CA ILE A 82 7.64 4.76 -0.74
C ILE A 82 7.10 4.24 0.60
N VAL A 83 5.82 3.87 0.67
CA VAL A 83 5.20 3.28 1.86
C VAL A 83 5.82 1.93 2.20
N LEU A 84 6.28 1.14 1.23
CA LEU A 84 6.91 -0.17 1.47
C LEU A 84 8.40 -0.08 1.85
N ALA A 85 9.09 1.00 1.53
CA ALA A 85 10.51 1.14 1.76
C ALA A 85 10.87 1.16 3.25
N LYS A 86 12.03 0.59 3.59
CA LYS A 86 12.62 0.64 4.93
C LYS A 86 13.16 2.02 5.29
N ASN A 87 13.79 2.69 4.33
CA ASN A 87 14.36 4.02 4.55
C ASN A 87 13.82 5.02 3.52
N ILE A 88 13.50 6.23 3.97
CA ILE A 88 13.08 7.35 3.11
C ILE A 88 14.04 8.52 3.34
N SER A 89 14.83 8.86 2.33
CA SER A 89 15.85 9.92 2.39
C SER A 89 15.23 11.26 2.80
N GLY A 90 15.73 11.88 3.87
CA GLY A 90 15.24 13.16 4.37
C GLY A 90 13.93 13.11 5.18
N PHE A 91 13.31 11.94 5.33
CA PHE A 91 12.03 11.77 6.04
C PHE A 91 12.07 10.60 7.03
N PRO A 92 12.92 10.63 8.07
CA PRO A 92 13.09 9.50 9.00
C PRO A 92 11.82 9.14 9.77
N ASP A 93 10.95 10.14 10.04
CA ASP A 93 9.72 9.98 10.82
C ASP A 93 8.48 9.66 9.98
N GLN A 94 8.60 9.63 8.64
CA GLN A 94 7.45 9.31 7.79
C GLN A 94 7.01 7.86 8.01
N VAL A 95 5.71 7.69 8.26
CA VAL A 95 5.07 6.38 8.43
C VAL A 95 5.23 5.53 7.17
N ARG A 96 5.77 4.33 7.34
CA ARG A 96 6.06 3.34 6.30
C ARG A 96 6.05 1.93 6.88
N LEU A 97 5.85 0.92 6.05
CA LEU A 97 5.71 -0.49 6.43
C LEU A 97 7.05 -1.21 6.59
N GLU A 98 8.13 -0.66 6.02
CA GLU A 98 9.48 -1.23 6.10
C GLU A 98 9.61 -2.65 5.53
N ALA A 99 8.75 -2.98 4.56
CA ALA A 99 8.64 -4.30 3.94
C ALA A 99 9.77 -4.62 2.94
N ILE A 100 10.39 -3.59 2.36
CA ILE A 100 11.45 -3.75 1.35
C ILE A 100 12.71 -3.04 1.86
N ASP A 101 13.83 -3.77 1.93
CA ASP A 101 15.14 -3.27 2.40
C ASP A 101 15.81 -2.38 1.33
N ILE A 102 15.22 -1.22 1.11
CA ILE A 102 15.67 -0.19 0.18
C ILE A 102 15.66 1.18 0.85
N THR A 103 16.45 2.09 0.29
CA THR A 103 16.36 3.52 0.55
C THR A 103 15.73 4.20 -0.66
N VAL A 104 14.64 4.93 -0.44
CA VAL A 104 13.95 5.70 -1.48
C VAL A 104 14.08 7.19 -1.23
N GLU A 105 14.30 7.92 -2.31
CA GLU A 105 14.21 9.38 -2.32
C GLU A 105 12.88 9.78 -2.98
N ARG A 106 12.14 10.69 -2.36
CA ARG A 106 10.84 11.14 -2.87
C ARG A 106 11.07 12.14 -3.99
N ASN A 107 10.41 11.95 -5.13
CA ASN A 107 10.29 12.92 -6.22
C ASN A 107 11.62 13.51 -6.73
N SER A 108 12.66 12.68 -6.90
CA SER A 108 14.02 13.10 -7.26
C SER A 108 14.24 13.50 -8.74
N TYR A 109 13.18 13.89 -9.45
CA TYR A 109 13.25 14.23 -10.88
C TYR A 109 13.57 15.72 -11.15
N GLY A 110 13.71 16.57 -10.13
CA GLY A 110 14.09 17.98 -10.30
C GLY A 110 13.74 18.88 -9.13
#